data_AF-A0A838PY12-F1
#
_entry.id   AF-A0A838PY12-F1
#
_cell.length_a   1.000
_cell.length_b   1.000
_cell.length_c   1.000
_cell.angle_alpha   90.00
_cell.angle_beta   90.00
_cell.angle_gamma   90.00
#
_symmetry.space_group_name_H-M   'P 1'
#
loop_
_entity.id
_entity.type
_entity.pdbx_description
1 polymer ?
#
loop_
_entity_poly.entity_id
_entity_poly.type
_entity_poly.pdbx_seq_one_letter_code
_entity_poly.pdbx_strand_id
1 'polypeptide(L)'
;VACRTAPNIFPRQWLGFPISAAALLETGSREPRRIPPAVGDACGRLFQRLVNGPRSSYGLEPSPYGVATTRRTRARTPVIADGVIDALRDGRIELRPELVRFDGADVVLGDGGRAQPDAVIAATGYRHGLEGLVGHLGVLDARGAPVSRGPETSPDAPGLHFIGYKLPHLYEIARDARAIAAAATA
;
A
#
# COMPACT_ATOMS: atom_id res chain seq x y z
N VAL A 1 -0.17 -18.38 -2.57
CA VAL A 1 -0.62 -16.96 -2.59
C VAL A 1 -0.62 -16.47 -4.04
N ALA A 2 -1.79 -16.13 -4.58
CA ALA A 2 -1.92 -15.63 -5.95
C ALA A 2 -1.92 -14.10 -5.97
N CYS A 3 -1.12 -13.47 -6.84
CA CYS A 3 -1.08 -12.01 -6.95
C CYS A 3 -0.87 -11.54 -8.40
N ARG A 4 -1.59 -10.48 -8.80
CA ARG A 4 -1.45 -9.81 -10.13
C ARG A 4 -0.15 -9.02 -10.28
N THR A 5 0.46 -8.66 -9.17
CA THR A 5 1.66 -7.81 -9.15
C THR A 5 2.48 -8.23 -7.95
N ALA A 6 3.73 -8.63 -8.19
CA ALA A 6 4.65 -9.01 -7.14
C ALA A 6 4.77 -7.88 -6.10
N PRO A 7 4.57 -8.17 -4.79
CA PRO A 7 4.66 -7.16 -3.75
C PRO A 7 6.12 -6.79 -3.46
N ASN A 8 6.33 -5.55 -3.02
CA ASN A 8 7.57 -5.21 -2.31
C ASN A 8 7.40 -5.64 -0.84
N ILE A 9 8.28 -6.52 -0.37
CA ILE A 9 8.22 -7.13 0.98
C ILE A 9 9.40 -6.63 1.81
N PHE A 10 9.13 -6.15 3.02
CA PHE A 10 10.14 -5.74 4.00
C PHE A 10 9.81 -6.38 5.34
N PRO A 11 10.81 -6.67 6.20
CA PRO A 11 10.53 -7.03 7.57
C PRO A 11 9.99 -5.82 8.33
N ARG A 12 9.47 -6.07 9.52
CA ARG A 12 9.00 -5.01 10.42
C ARG A 12 10.15 -4.17 10.96
N GLN A 13 11.29 -4.81 11.23
CA GLN A 13 12.49 -4.20 11.79
C GLN A 13 13.75 -4.72 11.09
N TRP A 14 14.79 -3.89 11.07
CA TRP A 14 16.12 -4.28 10.62
C TRP A 14 17.16 -3.72 11.59
N LEU A 15 18.01 -4.59 12.16
CA LEU A 15 19.01 -4.23 13.19
C LEU A 15 18.42 -3.44 14.38
N GLY A 16 17.22 -3.83 14.83
CA GLY A 16 16.49 -3.15 15.92
C GLY A 16 15.81 -1.84 15.52
N PHE A 17 15.99 -1.38 14.29
CA PHE A 17 15.31 -0.19 13.77
C PHE A 17 13.98 -0.55 13.08
N PRO A 18 12.84 0.04 13.48
CA PRO A 18 11.57 -0.18 12.79
C PRO A 18 11.61 0.48 11.42
N ILE A 19 11.31 -0.29 10.36
CA ILE A 19 11.39 0.21 8.97
C ILE A 19 10.33 1.28 8.70
N SER A 20 9.23 1.28 9.45
CA SER A 20 8.22 2.34 9.41
C SER A 20 8.76 3.72 9.81
N ALA A 21 9.81 3.79 10.64
CA ALA A 21 10.47 5.05 10.98
C ALA A 21 11.22 5.65 9.78
N ALA A 22 11.86 4.80 8.95
CA ALA A 22 12.45 5.26 7.69
C ALA A 22 11.39 5.84 6.74
N ALA A 23 10.20 5.22 6.69
CA ALA A 23 9.08 5.77 5.93
C ALA A 23 8.61 7.12 6.48
N LEU A 24 8.69 7.36 7.80
CA LEU A 24 8.43 8.67 8.39
C LEU A 24 9.51 9.69 8.02
N LEU A 25 10.78 9.32 7.91
CA LEU A 25 11.83 10.24 7.45
C LEU A 25 11.66 10.60 5.97
N GLU A 26 11.20 9.65 5.15
CA GLU A 26 10.96 9.86 3.72
C GLU A 26 9.67 10.68 3.44
N THR A 27 8.72 10.67 4.38
CA THR A 27 7.37 11.25 4.19
C THR A 27 7.06 12.41 5.13
N GLY A 28 7.75 12.48 6.26
CA GLY A 28 7.43 13.34 7.38
C GLY A 28 8.05 14.72 7.24
N SER A 29 7.15 15.70 7.28
CA SER A 29 7.41 17.12 7.57
C SER A 29 7.77 18.01 6.38
N ARG A 30 6.74 18.73 5.93
CA ARG A 30 6.75 20.13 5.50
C ARG A 30 7.43 20.57 4.20
N GLU A 31 8.18 19.73 3.48
CA GLU A 31 8.75 20.14 2.19
C GLU A 31 8.26 19.28 1.02
N PRO A 32 8.15 19.82 -0.22
CA PRO A 32 7.90 18.97 -1.38
C PRO A 32 8.97 17.89 -1.38
N ARG A 33 8.54 16.63 -1.45
CA ARG A 33 9.39 15.43 -1.44
C ARG A 33 10.64 15.68 -2.29
N ARG A 34 11.77 16.03 -1.64
CA ARG A 34 13.01 16.38 -2.32
C ARG A 34 13.68 15.16 -2.97
N ILE A 35 13.21 13.96 -2.62
CA ILE A 35 13.69 12.71 -3.18
C ILE A 35 12.81 12.37 -4.39
N PRO A 36 13.35 12.40 -5.62
CA PRO A 36 12.63 11.92 -6.79
C PRO A 36 12.19 10.46 -6.58
N PRO A 37 10.99 10.04 -7.03
CA PRO A 37 10.51 8.67 -6.85
C PRO A 37 11.50 7.60 -7.32
N ALA A 38 12.26 7.89 -8.38
CA ALA A 38 13.30 6.99 -8.89
C ALA A 38 14.41 6.71 -7.87
N VAL A 39 14.82 7.72 -7.09
CA VAL A 39 15.84 7.60 -6.03
C VAL A 39 15.28 6.78 -4.87
N GLY A 40 14.06 7.11 -4.40
CA GLY A 40 13.39 6.35 -3.34
C GLY A 40 13.19 4.88 -3.74
N ASP A 41 12.81 4.62 -5.00
CA ASP A 41 12.67 3.28 -5.54
C ASP A 41 14.01 2.54 -5.63
N ALA A 42 15.10 3.22 -5.99
CA ALA A 42 16.43 2.64 -6.02
C ALA A 42 16.92 2.27 -4.60
N CYS A 43 16.78 3.19 -3.64
CA CYS A 43 17.08 2.94 -2.23
C CYS A 43 16.24 1.78 -1.67
N GLY A 44 14.94 1.76 -1.96
CA GLY A 44 14.04 0.68 -1.55
C GLY A 44 14.44 -0.68 -2.13
N ARG A 45 14.82 -0.74 -3.42
CA ARG A 45 15.29 -1.98 -4.06
C ARG A 45 16.61 -2.48 -3.45
N LEU A 46 17.55 -1.57 -3.18
CA LEU A 46 18.82 -1.91 -2.55
C LEU A 46 18.58 -2.43 -1.13
N PHE A 47 17.79 -1.71 -0.35
CA PHE A 47 17.43 -2.10 1.01
C PHE A 47 16.74 -3.46 1.03
N GLN A 48 15.76 -3.70 0.16
CA GLN A 48 15.10 -5.01 0.06
C GLN A 48 16.10 -6.13 -0.25
N ARG A 49 17.09 -5.89 -1.12
CA ARG A 49 18.14 -6.86 -1.45
C ARG A 49 19.09 -7.11 -0.27
N LEU A 50 19.43 -6.08 0.50
CA LEU A 50 20.30 -6.21 1.68
C LEU A 50 19.61 -7.02 2.78
N VAL A 51 18.32 -6.78 3.00
CA VAL A 51 17.58 -7.38 4.10
C VAL A 51 17.07 -8.79 3.77
N ASN A 52 16.54 -8.99 2.57
CA ASN A 52 15.94 -10.26 2.17
C ASN A 52 16.85 -11.12 1.29
N GLY A 53 18.04 -10.62 0.91
CA GLY A 53 18.87 -11.24 -0.13
C GLY A 53 18.30 -11.03 -1.54
N PRO A 54 18.91 -11.66 -2.56
CA PRO A 54 18.46 -11.56 -3.94
C PRO A 54 17.07 -12.18 -4.10
N ARG A 55 16.20 -11.56 -4.92
CA ARG A 55 14.82 -12.02 -5.12
C ARG A 55 14.70 -13.45 -5.67
N SER A 56 15.67 -13.85 -6.49
CA SER A 56 15.79 -15.20 -7.01
C SER A 56 15.90 -16.26 -5.91
N SER A 57 16.41 -15.92 -4.72
CA SER A 57 16.51 -16.85 -3.60
C SER A 57 15.18 -17.22 -2.96
N TYR A 58 14.10 -16.50 -3.25
CA TYR A 58 12.76 -16.76 -2.71
C TYR A 58 11.65 -16.65 -3.76
N GLY A 59 12.01 -16.85 -5.04
CA GLY A 59 11.06 -16.99 -6.15
C GLY A 59 10.19 -15.76 -6.44
N LEU A 60 10.59 -14.55 -6.00
CA LEU A 60 9.81 -13.34 -6.20
C LEU A 60 10.25 -12.62 -7.47
N GLU A 61 9.32 -12.40 -8.39
CA GLU A 61 9.57 -11.53 -9.54
C GLU A 61 9.74 -10.06 -9.09
N PRO A 62 10.57 -9.26 -9.78
CA PRO A 62 10.64 -7.83 -9.51
C PRO A 62 9.28 -7.17 -9.68
N SER A 63 8.86 -6.38 -8.69
CA SER A 63 7.67 -5.55 -8.85
C SER A 63 7.91 -4.52 -9.96
N PRO A 64 6.95 -4.32 -10.90
CA PRO A 64 7.06 -3.29 -11.94
C PRO A 64 7.08 -1.86 -11.38
N TYR A 65 6.71 -1.69 -10.10
CA TYR A 65 6.72 -0.40 -9.42
C TYR A 65 7.56 -0.49 -8.14
N GLY A 66 8.47 0.46 -7.95
CA GLY A 66 9.16 0.59 -6.67
C GLY A 66 8.23 1.14 -5.58
N VAL A 67 8.72 1.13 -4.33
CA VAL A 67 7.92 1.47 -3.15
C VAL A 67 7.47 2.93 -3.17
N ALA A 68 8.35 3.86 -3.53
CA ALA A 68 8.03 5.28 -3.56
C ALA A 68 7.03 5.60 -4.68
N THR A 69 7.24 5.01 -5.87
CA THR A 69 6.31 5.13 -7.00
C THR A 69 4.95 4.52 -6.69
N THR A 70 4.90 3.33 -6.09
CA THR A 70 3.66 2.68 -5.67
C THR A 70 2.89 3.51 -4.67
N ARG A 71 3.57 4.05 -3.64
CA ARG A 71 2.93 4.94 -2.66
C ARG A 71 2.38 6.20 -3.32
N ARG A 72 3.13 6.82 -4.23
CA ARG A 72 2.72 8.07 -4.90
C ARG A 72 1.55 7.90 -5.85
N THR A 73 1.57 6.85 -6.68
CA THR A 73 0.62 6.69 -7.80
C THR A 73 -0.59 5.84 -7.42
N ARG A 74 -0.41 4.90 -6.48
CA ARG A 74 -1.41 3.91 -6.10
C ARG A 74 -1.86 4.02 -4.65
N ALA A 75 -1.25 4.92 -3.86
CA ALA A 75 -1.55 5.08 -2.43
C ALA A 75 -1.45 3.77 -1.62
N ARG A 76 -0.59 2.83 -2.07
CA ARG A 76 -0.39 1.52 -1.42
C ARG A 76 0.93 1.50 -0.65
N THR A 77 0.90 0.91 0.54
CA THR A 77 2.11 0.61 1.30
C THR A 77 2.75 -0.69 0.81
N PRO A 78 4.06 -0.87 1.00
CA PRO A 78 4.68 -2.17 0.81
C PRO A 78 4.13 -3.18 1.84
N VAL A 79 4.33 -4.46 1.57
CA VAL A 79 4.07 -5.52 2.55
C VAL A 79 5.16 -5.44 3.62
N ILE A 80 4.75 -5.29 4.87
CA ILE A 80 5.63 -5.31 6.04
C ILE A 80 5.27 -6.58 6.82
N ALA A 81 6.11 -7.61 6.74
CA ALA A 81 5.84 -8.89 7.36
C ALA A 81 7.14 -9.62 7.70
N ASP A 82 7.20 -10.14 8.93
CA ASP A 82 8.29 -11.00 9.39
C ASP A 82 8.01 -12.46 8.96
N GLY A 83 9.05 -13.24 8.66
CA GLY A 83 8.95 -14.68 8.36
C GLY A 83 8.38 -15.07 6.99
N VAL A 84 7.81 -14.14 6.22
CA VAL A 84 7.27 -14.42 4.87
C VAL A 84 8.37 -14.87 3.91
N ILE A 85 9.53 -14.21 3.94
CA ILE A 85 10.67 -14.57 3.07
C ILE A 85 11.17 -15.97 3.40
N ASP A 86 11.27 -16.33 4.68
CA ASP A 86 11.71 -17.66 5.08
C ASP A 86 10.67 -18.72 4.69
N ALA A 87 9.38 -18.44 4.88
CA ALA A 87 8.31 -19.33 4.41
C ALA A 87 8.30 -19.53 2.89
N LEU A 88 8.69 -18.51 2.10
CA LEU A 88 8.90 -18.64 0.66
C LEU A 88 10.10 -19.53 0.33
N ARG A 89 11.23 -19.35 1.03
CA ARG A 89 12.44 -20.17 0.85
C ARG A 89 12.21 -21.64 1.21
N ASP A 90 11.45 -21.87 2.28
CA ASP A 90 11.10 -23.21 2.75
C ASP A 90 10.02 -23.89 1.88
N GLY A 91 9.45 -23.19 0.89
CA GLY A 91 8.34 -23.69 0.08
C GLY A 91 7.00 -23.82 0.83
N ARG A 92 6.91 -23.31 2.07
CA ARG A 92 5.66 -23.26 2.84
C ARG A 92 4.65 -22.28 2.26
N ILE A 93 5.13 -21.26 1.56
CA ILE A 93 4.34 -20.34 0.75
C ILE A 93 4.86 -20.41 -0.68
N GLU A 94 3.96 -20.56 -1.63
CA GLU A 94 4.25 -20.42 -3.05
C GLU A 94 3.57 -19.15 -3.58
N LEU A 95 4.31 -18.35 -4.36
CA LEU A 95 3.76 -17.22 -5.09
C LEU A 95 3.33 -17.69 -6.47
N ARG A 96 2.08 -17.37 -6.82
CA ARG A 96 1.48 -17.74 -8.11
C ARG A 96 0.98 -16.48 -8.83
N PRO A 97 0.84 -16.53 -10.16
CA PRO A 97 0.07 -15.55 -10.91
C PRO A 97 -1.36 -15.44 -10.38
N GLU A 98 -2.08 -14.40 -10.79
CA GLU A 98 -3.43 -14.17 -10.35
C GLU A 98 -4.38 -15.34 -10.64
N LEU A 99 -5.36 -15.51 -9.76
CA LEU A 99 -6.53 -16.35 -10.04
C LEU A 99 -7.38 -15.64 -11.10
N VAL A 100 -7.62 -16.34 -12.21
CA VAL A 100 -8.41 -15.85 -13.35
C VAL A 100 -9.86 -16.30 -13.25
N ARG A 101 -10.10 -17.58 -12.94
CA ARG A 101 -11.44 -18.15 -12.80
C ARG A 101 -11.47 -19.39 -11.90
N PHE A 102 -12.67 -19.72 -11.46
CA PHE A 102 -12.99 -21.03 -10.88
C PHE A 102 -13.48 -21.97 -11.99
N ASP A 103 -13.19 -23.26 -11.87
CA ASP A 103 -13.59 -24.32 -12.79
C ASP A 103 -14.01 -25.55 -11.98
N GLY A 104 -15.25 -25.53 -11.48
CA GLY A 104 -15.69 -26.50 -10.48
C GLY A 104 -14.89 -26.33 -9.18
N ALA A 105 -14.15 -27.36 -8.77
CA ALA A 105 -13.28 -27.32 -7.60
C ALA A 105 -11.90 -26.70 -7.89
N ASP A 106 -11.53 -26.58 -9.18
CA ASP A 106 -10.24 -26.01 -9.56
C ASP A 106 -10.26 -24.48 -9.54
N VAL A 107 -9.10 -23.90 -9.26
CA VAL A 107 -8.76 -22.52 -9.60
C VAL A 107 -7.81 -22.51 -10.79
N VAL A 108 -8.07 -21.65 -11.76
CA VAL A 108 -7.22 -21.43 -12.94
C VAL A 108 -6.44 -20.13 -12.77
N LEU A 109 -5.13 -20.21 -12.94
CA LEU A 109 -4.19 -19.11 -12.73
C LEU A 109 -3.80 -18.43 -14.05
N GLY A 110 -3.21 -17.25 -13.98
CA GLY A 110 -2.82 -16.43 -15.14
C GLY A 110 -1.81 -17.09 -16.09
N ASP A 111 -1.05 -18.07 -15.61
CA ASP A 111 -0.12 -18.90 -16.41
C ASP A 111 -0.81 -20.13 -17.04
N GLY A 112 -2.13 -20.29 -16.86
CA GLY A 112 -2.87 -21.49 -17.25
C GLY A 112 -2.75 -22.65 -16.27
N GLY A 113 -1.96 -22.50 -15.19
CA GLY A 113 -1.84 -23.47 -14.12
C GLY A 113 -3.17 -23.71 -13.40
N ARG A 114 -3.36 -24.92 -12.90
CA ARG A 114 -4.53 -25.34 -12.13
C ARG A 114 -4.11 -25.77 -10.73
N ALA A 115 -4.95 -25.45 -9.76
CA ALA A 115 -4.82 -25.94 -8.39
C ALA A 115 -6.20 -26.21 -7.81
N GLN A 116 -6.30 -27.12 -6.84
CA GLN A 116 -7.55 -27.46 -6.17
C GLN A 116 -7.41 -27.20 -4.66
N PRO A 117 -7.53 -25.93 -4.21
CA PRO A 117 -7.32 -25.59 -2.81
C PRO A 117 -8.51 -26.00 -1.93
N ASP A 118 -8.25 -26.41 -0.69
CA ASP A 118 -9.31 -26.70 0.30
C ASP A 118 -10.10 -25.44 0.69
N ALA A 119 -9.47 -24.27 0.62
CA ALA A 119 -10.08 -22.99 0.95
C ALA A 119 -9.48 -21.84 0.13
N VAL A 120 -10.29 -20.83 -0.15
CA VAL A 120 -9.87 -19.58 -0.79
C VAL A 120 -10.16 -18.40 0.12
N ILE A 121 -9.13 -17.61 0.41
CA ILE A 121 -9.23 -16.38 1.22
C ILE A 121 -9.05 -15.17 0.30
N ALA A 122 -10.10 -14.36 0.16
CA ALA A 122 -10.09 -13.15 -0.65
C ALA A 122 -9.45 -11.97 0.11
N ALA A 123 -8.13 -11.86 0.07
CA ALA A 123 -7.37 -10.75 0.67
C ALA A 123 -7.20 -9.55 -0.30
N THR A 124 -8.28 -9.11 -0.94
CA THR A 124 -8.25 -8.13 -2.06
C THR A 124 -8.36 -6.66 -1.61
N GLY A 125 -8.40 -6.41 -0.31
CA GLY A 125 -8.49 -5.06 0.27
C GLY A 125 -9.93 -4.51 0.29
N TYR A 126 -10.05 -3.20 0.51
CA TYR A 126 -11.34 -2.50 0.66
C TYR A 126 -11.43 -1.31 -0.29
N ARG A 127 -12.67 -0.97 -0.67
CA ARG A 127 -13.01 0.34 -1.27
C ARG A 127 -13.15 1.40 -0.18
N HIS A 128 -13.02 2.68 -0.53
CA HIS A 128 -13.29 3.78 0.40
C HIS A 128 -14.76 3.81 0.84
N GLY A 129 -15.70 3.54 -0.09
CA GLY A 129 -17.12 3.36 0.23
C GLY A 129 -17.84 4.66 0.64
N LEU A 130 -17.35 5.80 0.17
CA LEU A 130 -17.89 7.13 0.49
C LEU A 130 -18.96 7.60 -0.50
N GLU A 131 -19.10 6.93 -1.63
CA GLU A 131 -19.90 7.38 -2.78
C GLU A 131 -21.37 7.58 -2.40
N GLY A 132 -21.95 6.67 -1.61
CA GLY A 132 -23.33 6.78 -1.13
C GLY A 132 -23.56 7.85 -0.07
N LEU A 133 -22.51 8.32 0.62
CA LEU A 133 -22.62 9.30 1.70
C LEU A 133 -22.37 10.73 1.20
N VAL A 134 -21.32 10.93 0.41
CA VAL A 134 -20.85 12.26 -0.01
C VAL A 134 -20.56 12.36 -1.51
N GLY A 135 -20.79 11.31 -2.29
CA GLY A 135 -20.47 11.30 -3.73
C GLY A 135 -21.23 12.35 -4.54
N HIS A 136 -22.44 12.70 -4.11
CA HIS A 136 -23.26 13.75 -4.73
C HIS A 136 -22.69 15.17 -4.56
N LEU A 137 -21.71 15.37 -3.67
CA LEU A 137 -21.06 16.66 -3.41
C LEU A 137 -19.86 16.94 -4.33
N GLY A 138 -19.51 16.02 -5.24
CA GLY A 138 -18.36 16.22 -6.14
C GLY A 138 -16.98 16.18 -5.45
N VAL A 139 -16.91 15.70 -4.20
CA VAL A 139 -15.70 15.73 -3.36
C VAL A 139 -14.82 14.48 -3.46
N LEU A 140 -15.16 13.53 -4.34
CA LEU A 140 -14.45 12.26 -4.50
C LEU A 140 -13.82 12.16 -5.89
N ASP A 141 -12.64 11.54 -5.97
CA ASP A 141 -12.01 11.19 -7.23
C ASP A 141 -12.65 9.93 -7.87
N ALA A 142 -12.18 9.56 -9.06
CA ALA A 142 -12.66 8.38 -9.78
C ALA A 142 -12.44 7.03 -9.05
N ARG A 143 -11.68 7.02 -7.94
CA ARG A 143 -11.44 5.84 -7.08
C ARG A 143 -12.23 5.94 -5.76
N GLY A 144 -13.13 6.91 -5.64
CA GLY A 144 -13.92 7.14 -4.43
C GLY A 144 -13.12 7.74 -3.28
N ALA A 145 -11.90 8.23 -3.53
CA ALA A 145 -11.06 8.85 -2.50
C ALA A 145 -11.33 10.35 -2.41
N PRO A 146 -11.26 10.97 -1.22
CA PRO A 146 -11.42 12.41 -1.09
C PRO A 146 -10.35 13.20 -1.87
N VAL A 147 -10.81 14.22 -2.60
CA VAL A 147 -9.95 15.15 -3.35
C VAL A 147 -9.24 16.14 -2.42
N SER A 148 -9.95 16.65 -1.40
CA SER A 148 -9.41 17.51 -0.34
C SER A 148 -9.21 16.72 0.95
N ARG A 149 -8.14 17.00 1.72
CA ARG A 149 -7.77 16.21 2.91
C ARG A 149 -7.16 17.06 4.01
N GLY A 150 -7.44 16.71 5.27
CA GLY A 150 -6.99 17.48 6.42
C GLY A 150 -7.78 18.79 6.54
N PRO A 151 -7.13 19.94 6.78
CA PRO A 151 -7.85 21.21 6.98
C PRO A 151 -8.48 21.77 5.71
N GLU A 152 -8.09 21.28 4.52
CA GLU A 152 -8.65 21.70 3.24
C GLU A 152 -10.08 21.18 3.05
N THR A 153 -10.94 22.00 2.47
CA THR A 153 -12.33 21.67 2.11
C THR A 153 -12.56 21.90 0.62
N SER A 154 -13.66 21.37 0.08
CA SER A 154 -14.11 21.70 -1.27
C SER A 154 -14.92 23.00 -1.24
N PRO A 155 -14.82 23.88 -2.24
CA PRO A 155 -15.72 25.03 -2.38
C PRO A 155 -17.21 24.64 -2.36
N ASP A 156 -17.53 23.45 -2.89
CA ASP A 156 -18.91 22.95 -2.99
C ASP A 156 -19.42 22.31 -1.68
N ALA A 157 -18.53 22.10 -0.70
CA ALA A 157 -18.86 21.51 0.60
C ALA A 157 -18.01 22.14 1.72
N PRO A 158 -18.20 23.44 2.01
CA PRO A 158 -17.47 24.10 3.09
C PRO A 158 -17.80 23.45 4.43
N GLY A 159 -16.76 23.24 5.26
CA GLY A 159 -16.89 22.57 6.57
C GLY A 159 -16.84 21.03 6.53
N LEU A 160 -16.83 20.40 5.36
CA LEU A 160 -16.62 18.96 5.24
C LEU A 160 -15.11 18.65 5.15
N HIS A 161 -14.59 17.96 6.17
CA HIS A 161 -13.19 17.57 6.24
C HIS A 161 -13.01 16.05 6.15
N PHE A 162 -11.98 15.61 5.43
CA PHE A 162 -11.59 14.21 5.34
C PHE A 162 -10.26 13.94 6.03
N ILE A 163 -10.28 13.05 7.02
CA ILE A 163 -9.14 12.66 7.84
C ILE A 163 -8.85 11.17 7.68
N GLY A 164 -7.57 10.77 7.74
CA GLY A 164 -7.15 9.35 7.61
C GLY A 164 -6.73 8.91 6.20
N TYR A 165 -6.82 9.81 5.21
CA TYR A 165 -6.50 9.54 3.80
C TYR A 165 -5.07 9.95 3.39
N LYS A 166 -4.20 10.24 4.37
CA LYS A 166 -2.77 10.52 4.17
C LYS A 166 -1.93 9.44 4.82
N LEU A 167 -0.83 9.06 4.16
CA LEU A 167 0.18 8.16 4.68
C LEU A 167 1.36 8.98 5.24
N PRO A 168 1.93 8.60 6.40
CA PRO A 168 1.55 7.50 7.29
C PRO A 168 0.32 7.80 8.17
N HIS A 169 -0.61 6.84 8.29
CA HIS A 169 -1.97 7.09 8.80
C HIS A 169 -2.04 7.72 10.20
N LEU A 170 -1.63 7.03 11.27
CA LEU A 170 -1.88 7.51 12.64
C LEU A 170 -1.21 8.85 12.95
N TYR A 171 0.00 9.05 12.43
CA TYR A 171 0.74 10.31 12.58
C TYR A 171 0.02 11.45 11.85
N GLU A 172 -0.35 11.25 10.58
CA GLU A 172 -1.08 12.26 9.81
C GLU A 172 -2.48 12.51 10.33
N ILE A 173 -3.19 11.50 10.84
CA ILE A 173 -4.48 11.66 11.51
C ILE A 173 -4.35 12.60 12.71
N ALA A 174 -3.39 12.35 13.61
CA ALA A 174 -3.23 13.21 14.78
C ALA A 174 -2.88 14.66 14.41
N ARG A 175 -2.18 14.86 13.29
CA ARG A 175 -1.81 16.18 12.79
C ARG A 175 -2.99 16.89 12.11
N ASP A 176 -3.65 16.21 11.17
CA ASP A 176 -4.82 16.69 10.45
C ASP A 176 -5.97 16.99 11.43
N ALA A 177 -6.19 16.17 12.46
CA ALA A 177 -7.20 16.43 13.48
C ALA A 177 -7.02 17.79 14.17
N ARG A 178 -5.79 18.13 14.57
CA ARG A 178 -5.49 19.43 15.19
C ARG A 178 -5.64 20.58 14.21
N ALA A 179 -5.22 20.39 12.95
CA ALA A 179 -5.35 21.41 11.91
C ALA A 179 -6.82 21.67 11.55
N ILE A 180 -7.63 20.62 11.44
CA ILE A 180 -9.08 20.71 11.21
C ILE A 180 -9.75 21.44 12.37
N ALA A 181 -9.42 21.08 13.62
CA ALA A 181 -9.99 21.74 14.79
C ALA A 181 -9.70 23.26 14.78
N ALA A 182 -8.47 23.67 14.47
CA ALA A 182 -8.12 25.08 14.35
C ALA A 182 -8.87 25.79 13.21
N ALA A 183 -9.02 25.13 12.06
CA ALA A 183 -9.73 25.68 10.90
C ALA A 183 -11.25 25.79 11.13
N ALA A 184 -11.84 24.87 11.90
CA ALA A 184 -13.27 24.87 12.20
C ALA A 184 -13.68 25.93 13.23
N THR A 185 -12.72 26.47 13.99
CA THR A 185 -12.94 27.53 15.01
C THR A 185 -12.59 28.94 14.53
N ALA A 186 -12.09 29.08 13.30
CA ALA A 186 -11.69 30.36 12.71
C ALA A 186 -12.84 30.97 11.90
#